data_AF-A0A967SXC3-F1
#
_entry.id   AF-A0A967SXC3-F1
#
_cell.length_a   1.000
_cell.length_b   1.000
_cell.length_c   1.000
_cell.angle_alpha   90.00
_cell.angle_beta   90.00
_cell.angle_gamma   90.00
#
_symmetry.space_group_name_H-M   'P 1'
#
loop_
_entity.id
_entity.type
_entity.pdbx_description
1 polymer ?
#
loop_
_entity_poly.entity_id
_entity_poly.type
_entity_poly.pdbx_seq_one_letter_code
_entity_poly.pdbx_strand_id
1 'polypeptide(L)'
;FIFIPVGALIASGLLWYFFRNKMSFRKIYGLSFLGYATAGITDTFTSYGTKLFWPFSESRFSWDLISVFDPLFSLVILVIIILTLYKKNP
;
A
#
# COMPACT_ATOMS: atom_id res chain seq x y z
N PHE A 1 -6.10 10.99 6.37
CA PHE A 1 -4.69 10.94 6.83
C PHE A 1 -4.53 10.76 8.35
N ILE A 2 -5.48 11.18 9.20
CA ILE A 2 -5.35 11.08 10.67
C ILE A 2 -5.37 9.64 11.20
N PHE A 3 -6.03 8.73 10.47
CA PHE A 3 -6.06 7.31 10.81
C PHE A 3 -4.77 6.56 10.46
N ILE A 4 -3.86 7.14 9.66
CA ILE A 4 -2.58 6.50 9.28
C ILE A 4 -1.68 6.25 10.49
N PRO A 5 -1.38 7.23 11.37
CA PRO A 5 -0.57 6.97 12.57
C PRO A 5 -1.26 6.00 13.55
N VAL A 6 -2.59 6.04 13.67
CA VAL A 6 -3.37 5.12 14.52
C VAL A 6 -3.35 3.69 13.95
N GLY A 7 -3.59 3.53 12.65
CA GLY A 7 -3.54 2.24 11.96
C GLY A 7 -2.13 1.67 11.94
N ALA A 8 -1.11 2.51 11.72
CA ALA A 8 0.28 2.13 11.84
C ALA A 8 0.65 1.68 13.26
N LEU A 9 0.11 2.33 14.30
CA LEU A 9 0.30 1.89 15.69
C LEU A 9 -0.29 0.50 15.92
N ILE A 10 -1.53 0.24 15.50
CA ILE A 10 -2.19 -1.07 15.64
C ILE A 10 -1.41 -2.14 14.87
N ALA A 11 -1.06 -1.88 13.60
CA ALA A 11 -0.29 -2.79 12.77
C ALA A 11 1.10 -3.06 13.36
N SER A 12 1.77 -2.03 13.86
CA SER A 12 3.08 -2.18 14.51
C SER A 12 2.98 -2.95 15.81
N GLY A 13 1.89 -2.83 16.59
CA GLY A 13 1.65 -3.63 17.79
C GLY A 13 1.47 -5.11 17.48
N LEU A 14 0.69 -5.43 16.43
CA LEU A 14 0.52 -6.81 15.94
C LEU A 14 1.84 -7.39 15.41
N LEU A 15 2.56 -6.63 14.58
CA LEU A 15 3.84 -7.05 14.02
C LEU A 15 4.94 -7.14 15.07
N TRP A 16 4.90 -6.32 16.11
CA TRP A 16 5.88 -6.34 17.19
C TRP A 16 5.87 -7.68 17.93
N TYR A 17 4.72 -8.33 18.08
CA TYR A 17 4.64 -9.68 18.65
C TYR A 17 5.53 -10.68 17.90
N PHE A 18 5.55 -10.62 16.57
CA PHE A 18 6.34 -11.53 15.73
C PHE A 18 7.79 -11.07 15.52
N PHE A 19 8.04 -9.76 15.44
CA PHE A 19 9.33 -9.20 15.04
C PHE A 19 10.13 -8.55 16.18
N ARG A 20 9.66 -8.63 17.43
CA ARG A 20 10.34 -8.09 18.64
C ARG A 20 11.80 -8.51 18.77
N ASN A 21 12.15 -9.72 18.32
CA ASN A 21 13.51 -10.25 18.44
C ASN A 21 14.42 -9.83 17.28
N LYS A 22 13.89 -9.21 16.20
CA LYS A 22 14.67 -8.83 15.01
C LYS A 22 14.76 -7.33 14.79
N MET A 23 13.79 -6.54 15.24
CA MET A 23 13.76 -5.09 15.00
C MET A 23 13.20 -4.31 16.19
N SER A 24 13.68 -3.07 16.36
CA SER A 24 13.13 -2.15 17.37
C SER A 24 11.72 -1.69 16.97
N PHE A 25 10.87 -1.44 17.98
CA PHE A 25 9.50 -0.98 17.78
C PHE A 25 9.42 0.28 16.91
N ARG A 26 10.38 1.21 17.06
CA ARG A 26 10.47 2.43 16.23
C ARG A 26 10.62 2.13 14.74
N LYS A 27 11.42 1.11 14.37
CA LYS A 27 11.59 0.71 12.96
C LYS A 27 10.31 0.08 12.42
N ILE A 28 9.69 -0.81 13.20
CA ILE A 28 8.43 -1.47 12.82
C ILE A 28 7.34 -0.42 12.61
N TYR A 29 7.17 0.51 13.55
CA TYR A 29 6.22 1.62 13.42
C TYR A 29 6.52 2.50 12.21
N GLY A 30 7.79 2.86 11.97
CA GLY A 30 8.18 3.66 10.79
C GLY A 30 7.83 2.97 9.47
N LEU A 31 8.10 1.66 9.36
CA LEU A 31 7.74 0.85 8.20
C LEU A 31 6.22 0.71 8.04
N SER A 32 5.48 0.45 9.13
CA SER A 32 4.01 0.39 9.10
C SER A 32 3.39 1.74 8.71
N PHE A 33 3.96 2.84 9.19
CA PHE A 33 3.52 4.20 8.85
C PHE A 33 3.75 4.51 7.38
N LEU A 34 4.96 4.22 6.87
CA LEU A 34 5.27 4.39 5.45
C LEU A 34 4.37 3.51 4.58
N GLY A 35 4.16 2.25 4.96
CA GLY A 35 3.26 1.34 4.25
C GLY A 35 1.83 1.85 4.17
N TYR A 36 1.25 2.31 5.29
CA TYR A 36 -0.08 2.90 5.30
C TYR A 36 -0.17 4.22 4.52
N ALA A 37 0.87 5.05 4.56
CA ALA A 37 0.93 6.29 3.80
C ALA A 37 0.98 6.01 2.29
N THR A 38 1.85 5.10 1.85
CA THR A 38 1.93 4.68 0.45
C THR A 38 0.65 4.01 0.01
N ALA A 39 0.05 3.14 0.84
CA ALA A 39 -1.23 2.50 0.53
C ALA A 39 -2.34 3.53 0.30
N GLY A 40 -2.47 4.52 1.18
CA GLY A 40 -3.45 5.60 1.02
C GLY A 40 -3.21 6.45 -0.23
N ILE A 41 -1.95 6.74 -0.57
CA ILE A 41 -1.58 7.47 -1.79
C ILE A 41 -1.87 6.62 -3.04
N THR A 42 -1.52 5.33 -3.05
CA THR A 42 -1.79 4.45 -4.19
C THR A 42 -3.27 4.31 -4.48
N ASP A 43 -4.10 4.38 -3.44
CA ASP A 43 -5.54 4.28 -3.57
C ASP A 43 -6.16 5.56 -4.19
N THR A 44 -5.50 6.73 -4.07
CA THR A 44 -5.90 7.98 -4.77
C THR A 44 -5.66 7.93 -6.28
N PHE A 45 -4.72 7.10 -6.73
CA PHE A 45 -4.48 6.90 -8.16
C PHE A 45 -5.53 6.01 -8.81
N THR A 46 -6.32 5.27 -8.02
CA THR A 46 -7.40 4.42 -8.55
C THR A 46 -8.71 5.19 -8.70
N SER A 47 -9.53 4.79 -9.67
CA SER A 47 -10.88 5.36 -9.88
C SER A 47 -11.86 5.12 -8.73
N TYR A 48 -11.52 4.27 -7.76
CA TYR A 48 -12.32 4.12 -6.54
C TYR A 48 -12.26 5.35 -5.65
N GLY A 49 -11.14 6.09 -5.71
CA GLY A 49 -10.89 7.29 -4.93
C GLY A 49 -10.82 7.03 -3.43
N THR A 50 -9.97 7.78 -2.74
CA THR A 50 -9.93 7.73 -1.28
C THR A 50 -10.40 9.03 -0.65
N LYS A 51 -11.09 8.88 0.48
CA LYS A 51 -11.46 10.01 1.34
C LYS A 51 -10.25 10.42 2.18
N LEU A 52 -9.32 11.13 1.56
CA LEU A 52 -8.07 11.57 2.18
C LEU A 52 -8.29 12.41 3.45
N PHE A 53 -9.34 13.23 3.45
CA PHE A 53 -9.67 14.20 4.50
C PHE A 53 -10.78 13.77 5.44
N TRP A 54 -11.24 12.51 5.35
CA TRP A 54 -12.18 12.00 6.32
C TRP A 54 -11.55 11.98 7.73
N PRO A 55 -12.24 12.45 8.79
CA PRO A 55 -13.69 12.72 8.90
C PRO A 55 -14.12 14.18 8.67
N PHE A 56 -13.21 15.08 8.30
CA PHE A 56 -13.50 16.51 8.16
C PHE A 56 -14.15 16.88 6.83
N SER A 57 -13.89 16.10 5.78
CA SER A 57 -14.52 16.27 4.49
C SER A 57 -14.79 14.92 3.84
N GLU A 58 -15.97 14.80 3.26
CA GLU A 58 -16.42 13.64 2.47
C GLU A 58 -15.86 13.68 1.03
N SER A 59 -15.04 14.67 0.67
CA SER A 59 -14.49 14.79 -0.67
C SER A 59 -13.59 13.61 -1.01
N ARG A 60 -13.99 12.88 -2.07
CA ARG A 60 -13.21 11.80 -2.67
C ARG A 60 -12.23 12.41 -3.65
N PHE A 61 -10.95 12.08 -3.48
CA PHE A 61 -9.93 12.36 -4.48
C PHE A 61 -9.63 11.07 -5.22
N SER A 62 -10.12 10.96 -6.46
CA SER A 62 -9.63 10.01 -7.45
C SER A 62 -8.94 10.82 -8.55
N TRP A 63 -7.70 10.47 -8.87
CA TRP A 63 -7.00 11.05 -10.02
C TRP A 63 -7.29 10.29 -11.31
N ASP A 64 -8.16 9.26 -11.25
CA ASP A 64 -8.57 8.39 -12.36
C ASP A 64 -7.40 7.93 -13.24
N LEU A 65 -6.21 7.76 -12.64
CA LEU A 65 -4.98 7.42 -13.36
C LEU A 65 -4.90 5.93 -13.66
N ILE A 66 -5.49 5.08 -12.81
CA ILE A 66 -5.46 3.62 -12.90
C ILE A 66 -6.87 3.09 -12.68
N SER A 67 -7.48 2.52 -13.73
CA SER A 67 -8.73 1.78 -13.56
C SER A 67 -8.43 0.47 -12.81
N VAL A 68 -9.22 0.12 -11.80
CA VAL A 68 -9.00 -1.09 -10.98
C VAL A 68 -9.00 -2.38 -11.83
N PHE A 69 -9.66 -2.34 -12.98
CA PHE A 69 -9.51 -3.30 -14.06
C PHE A 69 -8.78 -2.63 -15.22
N ASP A 70 -7.45 -2.61 -15.16
CA ASP A 70 -6.63 -2.20 -16.30
C ASP A 70 -5.95 -3.43 -16.91
N PRO A 71 -6.49 -3.99 -18.01
CA PRO A 71 -5.91 -5.14 -18.69
C PRO A 71 -4.44 -4.90 -19.06
N LEU A 72 -4.05 -3.65 -19.34
CA LEU A 72 -2.66 -3.28 -19.64
C LEU A 72 -1.76 -3.49 -18.42
N PHE A 73 -2.18 -3.08 -17.22
CA PHE A 73 -1.39 -3.27 -16.01
C PHE A 73 -1.22 -4.75 -15.67
N SER A 74 -2.32 -5.52 -15.75
CA SER A 74 -2.26 -6.98 -15.58
C SER A 74 -1.36 -7.64 -16.63
N LEU A 75 -1.42 -7.19 -17.88
CA LEU A 75 -0.61 -7.73 -18.98
C LEU A 75 0.88 -7.39 -18.80
N VAL A 76 1.23 -6.18 -18.37
CA VAL A 76 2.62 -5.80 -18.06
C VAL A 76 3.20 -6.69 -16.95
N ILE A 77 2.44 -6.91 -15.86
CA ILE A 77 2.87 -7.82 -14.78
C ILE A 77 3.04 -9.25 -15.32
N LEU A 78 2.08 -9.73 -16.11
CA LEU A 78 2.12 -11.07 -16.69
C LEU A 78 3.34 -11.26 -17.61
N VAL A 79 3.66 -10.26 -18.44
CA VAL A 79 4.87 -10.27 -19.29
C VAL A 79 6.13 -10.31 -18.44
N ILE A 80 6.23 -9.52 -17.38
CA ILE A 80 7.40 -9.51 -16.48
C ILE A 80 7.56 -10.87 -15.77
N ILE A 81 6.45 -11.47 -15.32
CA ILE A 81 6.46 -12.80 -14.69
C ILE A 81 6.94 -13.85 -15.70
N ILE A 82 6.39 -13.84 -16.92
CA ILE A 82 6.79 -14.76 -17.99
C ILE A 82 8.28 -14.59 -18.31
N LEU A 83 8.76 -13.37 -18.51
CA LEU A 83 10.18 -13.09 -18.78
C LEU A 83 11.08 -13.58 -17.64
N THR A 84 10.67 -13.40 -16.39
CA THR A 84 11.43 -13.86 -15.22
C THR A 84 11.45 -15.38 -15.13
N LEU A 85 10.34 -16.05 -15.45
CA LEU A 85 10.27 -17.51 -15.48
C LEU A 85 11.09 -18.09 -16.64
N TYR A 86 11.03 -17.48 -17.83
CA TYR A 86 11.87 -17.86 -18.98
C TYR A 86 13.35 -17.65 -18.68
N LYS A 87 13.72 -16.57 -17.99
CA LYS A 87 15.11 -16.33 -17.57
C LYS A 87 15.59 -17.28 -16.47
N LYS A 88 14.70 -18.06 -15.85
CA LYS A 88 15.02 -19.03 -14.79
C LYS A 88 15.27 -20.45 -15.32
N ASN A 89 15.14 -20.69 -16.63
CA ASN A 89 15.53 -21.93 -17.30
C ASN A 89 16.32 -21.56 -18.56
N PRO A 90 17.65 -21.75 -18.68
CA PRO A 90 18.72 -22.14 -17.75
C PRO A 90 19.69 -21.00 -17.37
#